data_AF-A0A2G2XWH6-F1
#
_entry.id   AF-A0A2G2XWH6-F1
#
_cell.length_a   1.000
_cell.length_b   1.000
_cell.length_c   1.000
_cell.angle_alpha   90.00
_cell.angle_beta   90.00
_cell.angle_gamma   90.00
#
_symmetry.space_group_name_H-M   'P 1'
#
loop_
_entity.id
_entity.type
_entity.pdbx_description
1 polymer ?
#
loop_
_entity_poly.entity_id
_entity_poly.type
_entity_poly.pdbx_seq_one_letter_code
_entity_poly.pdbx_strand_id
1 'polypeptide(L)'
;MIGSDDQRKRLVEDLTRSYSGETKVIPIVGMGGIAKGDKVFMGSEAELADMLQKSVKGKRYLIVLDDMWKIEAWDAVRLCFPSENKGSGILLTTRNTEAARDAGKKNLSLQMDLMGPDESWSLFKSVAFSSEELTL
;
A
#
# COMPACT_ATOMS: atom_id res chain seq x y z
N MET A 1 15.97 -1.55 -7.83
CA MET A 1 15.15 -0.36 -8.11
C MET A 1 15.96 0.81 -7.61
N ILE A 2 16.23 1.82 -8.44
CA ILE A 2 17.14 2.91 -8.07
C ILE A 2 16.48 3.79 -7.00
N GLY A 3 17.19 4.07 -5.91
CA GLY A 3 16.80 5.09 -4.90
C GLY A 3 15.74 4.71 -3.86
N SER A 4 15.14 3.52 -3.90
CA SER A 4 14.05 3.16 -2.96
C SER A 4 14.44 2.15 -1.86
N ASP A 5 15.72 1.77 -1.74
CA ASP A 5 16.13 0.66 -0.86
C ASP A 5 15.93 0.95 0.63
N ASP A 6 16.23 2.17 1.09
CA ASP A 6 16.05 2.56 2.49
C ASP A 6 14.57 2.70 2.85
N GLN A 7 13.76 3.25 1.94
CA GLN A 7 12.31 3.37 2.13
C GLN A 7 11.65 1.98 2.15
N ARG A 8 12.09 1.07 1.29
CA ARG A 8 11.68 -0.35 1.31
C ARG A 8 12.03 -1.02 2.63
N LYS A 9 13.25 -0.81 3.13
CA LYS A 9 13.70 -1.41 4.40
C LYS A 9 12.86 -0.93 5.59
N ARG A 10 12.58 0.38 5.65
CA ARG A 10 11.70 0.96 6.67
C ARG A 10 10.28 0.38 6.63
N LEU A 11 9.71 0.27 5.42
CA LEU A 11 8.39 -0.35 5.25
C LEU A 11 8.36 -1.80 5.76
N VAL A 12 9.40 -2.57 5.43
CA VAL A 12 9.52 -3.97 5.90
C VAL A 12 9.64 -4.03 7.42
N GLU A 13 10.42 -3.13 8.04
CA GLU A 13 10.54 -3.04 9.49
C GLU A 13 9.18 -2.74 10.15
N ASP A 14 8.43 -1.76 9.65
CA ASP A 14 7.12 -1.38 10.19
C ASP A 14 6.09 -2.51 10.07
N LEU A 15 6.09 -3.23 8.94
CA LEU A 15 5.25 -4.41 8.75
C LEU A 15 5.60 -5.51 9.77
N THR A 16 6.90 -5.70 10.07
CA THR A 16 7.39 -6.82 10.89
C THR A 16 7.33 -6.54 12.41
N ARG A 17 7.31 -5.27 12.83
CA ARG A 17 7.39 -4.85 14.25
C ARG A 17 6.17 -5.24 15.10
N SER A 18 6.14 -6.44 15.67
CA SER A 18 4.95 -6.98 16.35
C SER A 18 4.72 -6.35 17.73
N TYR A 19 3.66 -5.55 17.88
CA TYR A 19 3.06 -5.22 19.18
C TYR A 19 1.53 -5.39 19.10
N SER A 20 1.00 -6.10 20.11
CA SER A 20 -0.37 -6.05 20.64
C SER A 20 -1.55 -5.95 19.67
N GLY A 21 -2.27 -7.06 19.45
CA GLY A 21 -3.74 -7.13 19.43
C GLY A 21 -4.55 -6.39 18.35
N GLU A 22 -3.99 -5.41 17.63
CA GLU A 22 -4.73 -4.52 16.72
C GLU A 22 -4.16 -4.52 15.29
N THR A 23 -5.01 -4.71 14.28
CA THR A 23 -4.60 -4.72 12.85
C THR A 23 -3.77 -3.49 12.51
N LYS A 24 -2.59 -3.70 11.92
CA LYS A 24 -1.70 -2.61 11.56
C LYS A 24 -2.12 -1.98 10.24
N VAL A 25 -2.16 -0.65 10.20
CA VAL A 25 -2.38 0.10 8.97
C VAL A 25 -1.18 1.01 8.75
N ILE A 26 -0.51 0.84 7.62
CA ILE A 26 0.63 1.69 7.21
C ILE A 26 0.20 2.40 5.93
N PRO A 27 -0.09 3.71 5.99
CA PRO A 27 -0.31 4.50 4.78
C PRO A 27 1.02 4.94 4.15
N ILE A 28 1.13 4.80 2.83
CA ILE A 28 2.19 5.28 1.97
C ILE A 28 1.64 6.47 1.19
N VAL A 29 2.33 7.61 1.21
CA VAL A 29 1.97 8.75 0.38
C VAL A 29 2.87 8.86 -0.84
N GLY A 30 2.34 8.90 -2.08
CA GLY A 30 3.13 9.03 -3.32
C GLY A 30 2.39 9.69 -4.49
N MET A 31 3.12 10.23 -5.47
CA MET A 31 2.53 10.71 -6.75
C MET A 31 2.37 9.52 -7.70
N GLY A 32 1.13 9.20 -8.08
CA GLY A 32 0.84 7.91 -8.68
C GLY A 32 0.97 7.80 -10.19
N GLY A 33 1.27 6.57 -10.59
CA GLY A 33 1.22 6.01 -11.93
C GLY A 33 1.21 4.48 -11.84
N ILE A 34 0.59 3.85 -12.85
CA ILE A 34 0.43 2.40 -13.11
C ILE A 34 -0.86 1.79 -12.52
N ALA A 35 -1.87 1.68 -13.40
CA ALA A 35 -3.12 0.96 -13.17
C ALA A 35 -2.98 -0.53 -13.53
N LYS A 36 -3.67 -1.42 -12.79
CA LYS A 36 -3.81 -2.84 -13.12
C LYS A 36 -5.26 -3.28 -12.87
N GLY A 37 -5.91 -3.87 -13.87
CA GLY A 37 -7.32 -4.30 -13.83
C GLY A 37 -7.54 -5.74 -13.33
N ASP A 38 -8.76 -6.03 -12.85
CA ASP A 38 -9.74 -6.99 -13.43
C ASP A 38 -10.67 -7.71 -12.41
N LYS A 39 -11.85 -8.11 -12.94
CA LYS A 39 -13.05 -8.80 -12.38
C LYS A 39 -13.94 -8.01 -11.42
N VAL A 40 -15.08 -7.55 -11.95
CA VAL A 40 -16.18 -6.92 -11.20
C VAL A 40 -17.15 -8.00 -10.71
N PHE A 41 -17.31 -8.09 -9.39
CA PHE A 41 -18.31 -8.96 -8.76
C PHE A 41 -19.63 -8.19 -8.64
N MET A 42 -20.73 -8.74 -9.17
CA MET A 42 -22.06 -8.13 -9.11
C MET A 42 -22.79 -8.63 -7.85
N GLY A 43 -22.48 -8.04 -6.69
CA GLY A 43 -23.14 -8.31 -5.41
C GLY A 43 -23.35 -7.00 -4.64
N SER A 44 -24.21 -7.01 -3.62
CA SER A 44 -24.37 -5.85 -2.74
C SER A 44 -23.10 -5.57 -1.93
N GLU A 45 -22.91 -4.33 -1.49
CA GLU A 45 -21.76 -3.95 -0.66
C GLU A 45 -21.66 -4.81 0.62
N ALA A 46 -22.80 -5.17 1.22
CA ALA A 46 -22.87 -6.03 2.40
C ALA A 46 -22.39 -7.46 2.11
N GLU A 47 -22.73 -8.02 0.95
CA GLU A 47 -22.27 -9.35 0.53
C GLU A 47 -20.76 -9.35 0.26
N LEU A 48 -20.24 -8.29 -0.39
CA LEU A 48 -18.81 -8.13 -0.62
C LEU A 48 -18.03 -8.02 0.70
N ALA A 49 -18.54 -7.23 1.64
CA ALA A 49 -17.94 -7.08 2.97
C ALA A 49 -17.93 -8.41 3.75
N ASP A 50 -19.05 -9.14 3.74
CA ASP A 50 -19.17 -10.45 4.40
C ASP A 50 -18.23 -11.49 3.78
N MET A 51 -18.15 -11.55 2.44
CA MET A 51 -17.21 -12.43 1.75
C MET A 51 -15.75 -12.10 2.10
N LEU A 52 -15.40 -10.80 2.10
CA LEU A 52 -14.06 -10.36 2.47
C LEU A 52 -13.73 -10.80 3.90
N GLN A 53 -14.60 -10.49 4.87
CA GLN A 53 -14.42 -10.91 6.26
C GLN A 53 -14.23 -12.41 6.38
N LYS A 54 -15.12 -13.21 5.79
CA LYS A 54 -15.03 -14.68 5.81
C LYS A 54 -13.74 -15.21 5.18
N SER A 55 -13.26 -14.56 4.11
CA SER A 55 -12.05 -15.00 3.41
C SER A 55 -10.77 -14.84 4.24
N VAL A 56 -10.71 -13.80 5.08
CA VAL A 56 -9.52 -13.46 5.90
C VAL A 56 -9.65 -13.83 7.38
N LYS A 57 -10.85 -14.17 7.86
CA LYS A 57 -11.10 -14.54 9.25
C LYS A 57 -10.21 -15.71 9.69
N GLY A 58 -9.61 -15.56 10.87
CA GLY A 58 -8.73 -16.55 11.48
C GLY A 58 -7.36 -16.73 10.80
N LYS A 59 -7.08 -16.02 9.70
CA LYS A 59 -5.82 -16.09 8.94
C LYS A 59 -4.95 -14.86 9.22
N ARG A 60 -3.63 -15.00 9.00
CA ARG A 60 -2.72 -13.86 8.88
C ARG A 60 -2.77 -13.35 7.44
N TYR A 61 -2.98 -12.05 7.24
CA TYR A 61 -3.08 -11.46 5.91
C TYR A 61 -2.27 -10.16 5.79
N LEU A 62 -1.85 -9.86 4.56
CA LEU A 62 -1.35 -8.56 4.14
C LEU A 62 -2.20 -8.09 2.96
N ILE A 63 -2.92 -6.99 3.12
CA ILE A 63 -3.78 -6.41 2.08
C ILE A 63 -3.19 -5.07 1.68
N VAL A 64 -3.02 -4.86 0.36
CA VAL A 64 -2.53 -3.60 -0.19
C VAL A 64 -3.70 -2.89 -0.86
N LEU A 65 -4.04 -1.70 -0.37
CA LEU A 65 -5.08 -0.83 -0.94
C LEU A 65 -4.37 0.29 -1.68
N ASP A 66 -4.41 0.25 -3.00
CA ASP A 66 -3.68 1.19 -3.84
C ASP A 66 -4.53 2.42 -4.20
N ASP A 67 -3.91 3.60 -4.22
CA ASP A 67 -4.45 4.89 -4.69
C ASP A 67 -5.78 5.33 -4.03
N MET A 68 -5.87 5.26 -2.70
CA MET A 68 -7.07 5.66 -1.94
C MET A 68 -7.17 7.17 -1.75
N TRP A 69 -8.02 7.86 -2.51
CA TRP A 69 -8.08 9.34 -2.51
C TRP A 69 -9.02 9.96 -1.46
N LYS A 70 -10.05 9.22 -1.04
CA LYS A 70 -11.13 9.71 -0.17
C LYS A 70 -11.05 9.06 1.21
N ILE A 71 -11.22 9.85 2.26
CA ILE A 71 -11.21 9.39 3.65
C ILE A 71 -12.41 8.46 3.89
N GLU A 72 -13.56 8.82 3.33
CA GLU A 72 -14.82 8.08 3.46
C GLU A 72 -14.71 6.67 2.86
N ALA A 73 -13.92 6.52 1.81
CA ALA A 73 -13.67 5.21 1.20
C ALA A 73 -12.84 4.31 2.14
N TRP A 74 -11.87 4.88 2.86
CA TRP A 74 -11.15 4.14 3.90
C TRP A 74 -12.06 3.76 5.06
N ASP A 75 -12.91 4.68 5.52
CA ASP A 75 -13.87 4.43 6.60
C ASP A 75 -14.83 3.28 6.29
N ALA A 76 -15.31 3.18 5.05
CA ALA A 76 -16.17 2.08 4.62
C ALA A 76 -15.40 0.75 4.55
N VAL A 77 -14.22 0.76 3.93
CA VAL A 77 -13.44 -0.47 3.69
C VAL A 77 -12.86 -1.04 4.98
N ARG A 78 -12.43 -0.21 5.94
CA ARG A 78 -11.82 -0.70 7.19
C ARG A 78 -12.79 -1.55 8.02
N LEU A 79 -14.10 -1.28 7.92
CA LEU A 79 -15.15 -2.02 8.61
C LEU A 79 -15.37 -3.42 8.02
N CYS A 80 -14.83 -3.68 6.83
CA CYS A 80 -14.91 -4.97 6.16
C CYS A 80 -13.82 -5.95 6.61
N PHE A 81 -12.92 -5.57 7.53
CA PHE A 81 -11.87 -6.44 8.03
C PHE A 81 -12.20 -6.98 9.43
N PRO A 82 -11.82 -8.25 9.74
CA PRO A 82 -11.95 -8.78 11.08
C PRO A 82 -11.14 -7.97 12.10
N SER A 83 -11.67 -7.81 13.31
CA SER A 83 -10.96 -7.18 14.43
C SER A 83 -9.83 -8.02 15.01
N GLU A 84 -9.79 -9.32 14.67
CA GLU A 84 -8.73 -10.23 15.09
C GLU A 84 -7.38 -9.86 14.46
N ASN A 85 -6.42 -9.45 15.29
CA ASN A 85 -5.05 -9.25 14.83
C ASN A 85 -4.17 -10.48 15.11
N LYS A 86 -3.93 -11.29 14.07
CA LYS A 86 -2.98 -12.42 14.11
C LYS A 86 -1.63 -12.08 13.45
N GLY A 87 -1.19 -10.83 13.61
CA GLY A 87 -0.07 -10.26 12.87
C GLY A 87 -0.49 -9.83 11.46
N SER A 88 -1.75 -9.42 11.30
CA SER A 88 -2.31 -8.97 10.02
C SER A 88 -1.99 -7.49 9.78
N GLY A 89 -1.78 -7.14 8.52
CA GLY A 89 -1.42 -5.80 8.09
C GLY A 89 -2.24 -5.32 6.89
N ILE A 90 -2.53 -4.03 6.87
CA ILE A 90 -3.12 -3.32 5.74
C ILE A 90 -2.13 -2.24 5.35
N LEU A 91 -1.66 -2.30 4.11
CA LEU A 91 -0.83 -1.28 3.50
C LEU A 91 -1.72 -0.41 2.63
N LEU A 92 -1.95 0.83 3.05
CA LEU A 92 -2.70 1.79 2.25
C LEU A 92 -1.71 2.61 1.44
N THR A 93 -1.95 2.88 0.17
CA THR A 93 -1.22 3.90 -0.59
C THR A 93 -2.22 5.00 -0.96
N THR A 94 -1.78 6.25 -0.89
CA THR A 94 -2.62 7.42 -1.15
C THR A 94 -1.77 8.57 -1.66
N ARG A 95 -2.38 9.56 -2.29
CA ARG A 95 -1.73 10.87 -2.56
C ARG A 95 -2.21 11.94 -1.56
N ASN A 96 -3.24 11.60 -0.79
CA ASN A 96 -3.91 12.50 0.13
C ASN A 96 -3.30 12.34 1.53
N THR A 97 -2.55 13.35 1.96
CA THR A 97 -1.90 13.39 3.27
C THR A 97 -2.90 13.40 4.43
N GLU A 98 -4.10 13.96 4.24
CA GLU A 98 -5.17 13.94 5.25
C GLU A 98 -5.75 12.53 5.40
N ALA A 99 -5.96 11.81 4.29
CA ALA A 99 -6.37 10.42 4.31
C ALA A 99 -5.33 9.50 4.94
N ALA A 100 -4.03 9.75 4.69
CA ALA A 100 -2.96 9.04 5.36
C ALA A 100 -2.96 9.29 6.89
N ARG A 101 -3.21 10.52 7.32
CA ARG A 101 -3.25 10.86 8.75
C ARG A 101 -4.44 10.22 9.46
N ASP A 102 -5.59 10.12 8.80
CA ASP A 102 -6.77 9.47 9.35
C ASP A 102 -6.64 7.94 9.41
N ALA A 103 -6.07 7.34 8.35
CA ALA A 103 -5.85 5.90 8.28
C ALA A 103 -4.72 5.42 9.20
N GLY A 104 -3.70 6.25 9.41
CA GLY A 104 -2.57 5.96 10.28
C GLY A 104 -2.87 6.21 11.75
N LYS A 105 -2.44 5.31 12.63
CA LYS A 105 -2.14 5.72 14.01
C LYS A 105 -1.02 6.76 13.95
N LYS A 106 -1.01 7.73 14.87
CA LYS A 106 -0.17 8.96 14.88
C LYS A 106 1.33 8.82 14.54
N ASN A 107 1.89 7.62 14.38
CA ASN A 107 3.32 7.36 14.14
C ASN A 107 3.62 6.33 13.01
N LEU A 108 2.65 5.91 12.18
CA LEU A 108 2.87 4.83 11.17
C LEU A 108 2.76 5.28 9.70
N SER A 109 2.78 6.58 9.41
CA SER A 109 2.75 7.07 8.03
C SER A 109 4.14 7.07 7.40
N LEU A 110 4.29 6.40 6.26
CA LEU A 110 5.49 6.48 5.43
C LEU A 110 5.25 7.48 4.29
N GLN A 111 5.97 8.59 4.32
CA GLN A 111 6.01 9.52 3.20
C GLN A 111 7.10 9.05 2.22
N MET A 112 6.73 8.82 0.96
CA MET A 112 7.71 8.55 -0.09
C MET A 112 8.38 9.87 -0.48
N ASP A 113 9.68 9.81 -0.70
CA ASP A 113 10.46 10.98 -1.09
C ASP A 113 10.55 11.00 -2.62
N LEU A 114 10.73 12.19 -3.19
CA LEU A 114 11.09 12.28 -4.59
C LEU A 114 12.50 11.76 -4.79
N MET A 115 12.72 11.08 -5.92
CA MET A 115 14.06 10.64 -6.30
C MET A 115 14.99 11.84 -6.47
N GLY A 116 16.23 11.69 -6.04
CA GLY A 116 17.26 12.71 -6.29
C GLY A 116 17.52 12.87 -7.79
N PRO A 117 18.19 13.96 -8.23
CA PRO A 117 18.52 14.17 -9.64
C PRO A 117 19.31 13.00 -10.26
N ASP A 118 20.30 12.46 -9.54
CA ASP A 118 21.14 11.36 -10.03
C ASP A 118 20.35 10.05 -10.16
N GLU A 119 19.49 9.77 -9.19
CA GLU A 119 18.63 8.60 -9.18
C GLU A 119 17.58 8.68 -10.29
N SER A 120 16.95 9.85 -10.44
CA SER A 120 15.98 10.14 -11.50
C SER A 120 16.62 10.02 -12.87
N TRP A 121 17.84 10.54 -13.05
CA TRP A 121 18.58 10.43 -14.29
C TRP A 121 19.01 9.00 -14.59
N SER A 122 19.44 8.24 -13.57
CA SER A 122 19.77 6.83 -13.71
C SER A 122 18.53 6.00 -14.07
N LEU A 123 17.38 6.28 -13.46
CA LEU A 123 16.10 5.66 -13.81
C LEU A 123 15.71 6.00 -15.25
N PHE A 124 15.76 7.27 -15.63
CA PHE A 124 15.48 7.71 -16.99
C PHE A 124 16.35 6.98 -18.00
N LYS A 125 17.68 6.92 -17.78
CA LYS A 125 18.59 6.19 -18.66
C LYS A 125 18.25 4.71 -18.74
N SER A 126 17.96 4.09 -17.60
CA SER A 126 17.59 2.68 -17.56
C SER A 126 16.33 2.40 -18.37
N VAL A 127 15.34 3.28 -18.35
CA VAL A 127 14.08 3.09 -19.10
C VAL A 127 14.25 3.45 -20.57
N ALA A 128 14.87 4.60 -20.85
CA ALA A 128 15.00 5.15 -22.20
C ALA A 128 16.01 4.38 -23.07
N PHE A 129 17.04 3.78 -22.46
CA PHE A 129 18.15 3.11 -23.16
C PHE A 129 18.28 1.62 -22.79
N SER A 130 17.21 0.98 -22.29
CA SER A 130 17.19 -0.46 -21.97
C SER A 130 17.40 -1.40 -23.18
N SER A 131 17.52 -0.89 -24.41
CA SER A 131 17.60 -1.70 -25.64
C SER A 131 18.83 -1.41 -26.52
N GLU A 132 20.02 -1.29 -25.93
CA GLU A 132 21.29 -1.31 -26.68
C GLU A 132 22.23 -2.40 -26.15
N GLU A 133 21.76 -3.64 -26.17
CA GLU A 133 22.63 -4.80 -26.48
C GLU A 133 22.42 -5.14 -27.96
N LEU A 134 22.81 -4.22 -28.86
CA LEU A 134 23.24 -4.65 -30.19
C LEU A 134 24.75 -4.84 -30.10
N THR A 135 25.10 -6.11 -29.97
CA THR A 135 26.43 -6.68 -30.20
C THR A 135 27.06 -6.06 -31.44
N LEU A 136 28.21 -5.40 -31.26
CA LEU A 136 29.22 -5.21 -32.31
C LEU A 136 30.30 -6.28 -32.14
#